data_AF-A0A925Z1V9-F1
#
_entry.id   AF-A0A925Z1V9-F1
#
_cell.length_a   1.000
_cell.length_b   1.000
_cell.length_c   1.000
_cell.angle_alpha   90.00
_cell.angle_beta   90.00
_cell.angle_gamma   90.00
#
_symmetry.space_group_name_H-M   'P 1'
#
loop_
_entity.id
_entity.type
_entity.pdbx_description
1 polymer ?
#
loop_
_entity_poly.entity_id
_entity_poly.type
_entity_poly.pdbx_seq_one_letter_code
_entity_poly.pdbx_strand_id
1 'polypeptide(L)'
;MLENNHFVISSFWEIYSQLTPNEKKAYKDFVESSLFNKKNALRNIATALLKIEKGNNVFQKDTLFAHAFADKKYNKQVLHNYLVDMKKLLLQFLQIQWIKNKPALQNWMLAETYLQKGLNHPFEKMMLQNNTED
;
A
#
# COMPACT_ATOMS: atom_id res chain seq x y z
N MET A 1 2.95 14.62 24.66
CA MET A 1 2.84 13.62 23.58
C MET A 1 1.92 14.07 22.44
N LEU A 2 2.10 15.29 21.88
CA LEU A 2 1.22 15.81 20.81
C LEU A 2 1.93 15.98 19.44
N GLU A 3 3.26 15.98 19.42
CA GLU A 3 4.06 16.25 18.22
C GLU A 3 4.06 15.08 17.21
N ASN A 4 4.01 13.83 17.69
CA ASN A 4 3.97 12.64 16.80
C ASN A 4 2.71 12.57 15.91
N ASN A 5 1.62 13.21 16.32
CA ASN A 5 0.34 13.12 15.61
C ASN A 5 0.31 13.94 14.31
N HIS A 6 1.12 15.00 14.22
CA HIS A 6 1.19 15.84 13.03
C HIS A 6 2.08 15.23 11.95
N PHE A 7 3.18 14.59 12.37
CA PHE A 7 4.22 14.04 11.50
C PHE A 7 3.76 12.85 10.65
N VAL A 8 2.96 11.94 11.20
CA VAL A 8 2.51 10.74 10.45
C VAL A 8 1.53 11.11 9.34
N ILE A 9 0.62 12.05 9.62
CA ILE A 9 -0.36 12.48 8.62
C ILE A 9 0.33 13.29 7.52
N SER A 10 1.25 14.20 7.85
CA SER A 10 1.98 14.97 6.83
C SER A 10 2.77 14.06 5.89
N SER A 11 3.47 13.06 6.44
CA SER A 11 4.27 12.13 5.63
C SER A 11 3.44 11.15 4.81
N PHE A 12 2.22 10.78 5.21
CA PHE A 12 1.32 10.03 4.31
C PHE A 12 0.97 10.86 3.08
N TRP A 13 0.53 12.11 3.30
CA TRP A 13 0.09 12.98 2.22
C TRP A 13 1.22 13.36 1.29
N GLU A 14 2.38 13.69 1.84
CA GLU A 14 3.58 14.01 1.07
C GLU A 14 3.94 12.91 0.08
N ILE A 15 3.84 11.64 0.48
CA ILE A 15 4.11 10.51 -0.42
C ILE A 15 2.94 10.31 -1.39
N TYR A 16 1.71 10.29 -0.87
CA TYR A 16 0.52 9.99 -1.67
C TYR A 16 0.27 11.06 -2.76
N SER A 17 0.55 12.33 -2.49
CA SER A 17 0.38 13.42 -3.46
C SER A 17 1.33 13.33 -4.65
N GLN A 18 2.48 12.67 -4.48
CA GLN A 18 3.47 12.48 -5.55
C GLN A 18 3.11 11.32 -6.50
N LEU A 19 2.15 10.48 -6.12
CA LEU A 19 1.67 9.41 -7.01
C LEU A 19 0.92 9.99 -8.21
N THR A 20 1.17 9.43 -9.38
CA THR A 20 0.36 9.67 -10.57
C THR A 20 -1.08 9.17 -10.38
N PRO A 21 -2.06 9.65 -11.18
CA PRO A 21 -3.43 9.15 -11.10
C PRO A 21 -3.55 7.63 -11.26
N ASN A 22 -2.71 7.03 -12.13
CA ASN A 22 -2.67 5.59 -12.34
C ASN A 22 -2.12 4.85 -11.11
N GLU A 23 -1.06 5.37 -10.49
CA GLU A 23 -0.51 4.79 -9.27
C GLU A 23 -1.47 4.90 -8.09
N LYS A 24 -2.23 6.00 -7.97
CA LYS A 24 -3.27 6.16 -6.94
C LYS A 24 -4.38 5.14 -7.12
N LYS A 25 -4.79 4.86 -8.35
CA LYS A 25 -5.73 3.78 -8.67
C LYS A 25 -5.15 2.42 -8.30
N ALA A 26 -3.91 2.13 -8.73
CA ALA A 26 -3.24 0.87 -8.40
C ALA A 26 -3.04 0.68 -6.89
N TYR A 27 -2.79 1.77 -6.15
CA TYR A 27 -2.70 1.76 -4.70
C TYR A 27 -4.05 1.47 -4.05
N LYS A 28 -5.15 2.08 -4.52
CA LYS A 28 -6.50 1.73 -4.07
C LYS A 28 -6.76 0.24 -4.27
N ASP A 29 -6.48 -0.29 -5.46
CA ASP A 29 -6.71 -1.70 -5.79
C ASP A 29 -5.82 -2.62 -4.91
N PHE A 30 -4.61 -2.18 -4.57
CA PHE A 30 -3.73 -2.83 -3.59
C PHE A 30 -4.34 -2.87 -2.19
N VAL A 31 -4.92 -1.77 -1.70
CA VAL A 31 -5.60 -1.70 -0.38
C VAL A 31 -6.89 -2.52 -0.36
N GLU A 32 -7.54 -2.72 -1.50
CA GLU A 32 -8.74 -3.55 -1.63
C GLU A 32 -8.43 -5.05 -1.69
N SER A 33 -7.22 -5.41 -2.09
CA SER A 33 -6.77 -6.80 -2.14
C SER A 33 -6.89 -7.50 -0.79
N SER A 34 -7.48 -8.70 -0.81
CA SER A 34 -7.59 -9.58 0.36
C SER A 34 -6.25 -10.07 0.89
N LEU A 35 -5.19 -9.99 0.07
CA LEU A 35 -3.83 -10.41 0.43
C LEU A 35 -3.15 -9.42 1.39
N PHE A 36 -3.35 -8.12 1.14
CA PHE A 36 -2.64 -7.06 1.88
C PHE A 36 -3.52 -6.40 2.95
N ASN A 37 -4.85 -6.48 2.81
CA ASN A 37 -5.75 -5.85 3.76
C ASN A 37 -7.08 -6.61 3.93
N LYS A 38 -7.46 -6.79 5.20
CA LYS A 38 -8.73 -7.38 5.63
C LYS A 38 -9.71 -6.36 6.24
N LYS A 39 -9.28 -5.12 6.50
CA LYS A 39 -10.11 -4.10 7.17
C LYS A 39 -10.94 -3.32 6.14
N ASN A 40 -12.26 -3.46 6.21
CA ASN A 40 -13.21 -2.70 5.37
C ASN A 40 -13.03 -1.18 5.50
N ALA A 41 -12.73 -0.69 6.71
CA ALA A 41 -12.48 0.73 6.96
C ALA A 41 -11.36 1.31 6.08
N LEU A 42 -10.27 0.57 5.86
CA LEU A 42 -9.16 1.03 5.02
C LEU A 42 -9.55 1.09 3.53
N ARG A 43 -10.39 0.16 3.08
CA ARG A 43 -10.95 0.16 1.71
C ARG A 43 -11.85 1.37 1.48
N ASN A 44 -12.69 1.69 2.47
CA ASN A 44 -13.54 2.88 2.44
C ASN A 44 -12.70 4.16 2.37
N ILE A 45 -11.63 4.25 3.17
CA ILE A 45 -10.70 5.38 3.13
C ILE A 45 -10.03 5.47 1.76
N ALA A 46 -9.48 4.37 1.22
CA ALA A 46 -8.84 4.38 -0.10
C ALA A 46 -9.81 4.83 -1.21
N THR A 47 -11.06 4.38 -1.16
CA THR A 47 -12.12 4.82 -2.09
C THR A 47 -12.44 6.31 -1.91
N ALA A 48 -12.55 6.79 -0.67
CA ALA A 48 -12.82 8.19 -0.37
C ALA A 48 -11.69 9.11 -0.84
N LEU A 49 -10.43 8.71 -0.67
CA LEU A 49 -9.26 9.43 -1.17
C LEU A 49 -9.35 9.70 -2.68
N LEU A 50 -9.60 8.66 -3.46
CA LEU A 50 -9.70 8.76 -4.91
C LEU A 50 -10.88 9.64 -5.35
N LYS A 51 -12.01 9.60 -4.61
CA LYS A 51 -13.20 10.42 -4.90
C LYS A 51 -12.94 11.91 -4.65
N ILE A 52 -12.32 12.25 -3.52
CA ILE A 52 -12.04 13.64 -3.14
C ILE A 52 -11.13 14.31 -4.18
N GLU A 53 -10.10 13.60 -4.65
CA GLU A 53 -9.17 14.14 -5.65
C GLU A 53 -9.82 14.35 -7.02
N LYS A 54 -10.69 13.44 -7.47
CA LYS A 54 -11.44 13.62 -8.73
C LYS A 54 -12.39 14.82 -8.70
N GLY A 55 -12.85 15.22 -7.52
CA GLY A 55 -13.75 16.34 -7.35
C GLY A 55 -13.09 17.72 -7.31
N ASN A 56 -11.76 17.83 -7.46
CA ASN A 56 -10.99 19.06 -7.19
C ASN A 56 -11.26 19.66 -5.80
N ASN A 57 -11.73 18.84 -4.85
CA ASN A 57 -12.01 19.31 -3.51
C ASN A 57 -10.70 19.45 -2.76
N VAL A 58 -10.52 20.59 -2.08
CA VAL A 58 -9.42 20.77 -1.11
C VAL A 58 -9.53 19.65 -0.09
N PHE A 59 -8.44 18.91 0.10
CA PHE A 59 -8.42 17.81 1.05
C PHE A 59 -8.74 18.32 2.47
N GLN A 60 -9.84 17.84 3.04
CA GLN A 60 -10.24 18.12 4.41
C GLN A 60 -10.44 16.81 5.18
N LYS A 61 -9.84 16.73 6.38
CA LYS A 61 -9.85 15.52 7.23
C LYS A 61 -11.27 15.10 7.60
N ASP A 62 -12.13 16.07 7.86
CA ASP A 62 -13.52 15.85 8.25
C ASP A 62 -14.32 15.28 7.07
N THR A 63 -14.08 15.81 5.87
CA THR A 63 -14.66 15.28 4.61
C THR A 63 -14.21 13.85 4.34
N LEU A 64 -12.91 13.54 4.54
CA LEU A 64 -12.41 12.16 4.40
C LEU A 64 -13.09 11.21 5.39
N PHE A 65 -13.21 11.63 6.65
CA PHE A 65 -13.85 10.81 7.68
C PHE A 65 -15.32 10.57 7.36
N ALA A 66 -16.07 11.61 6.97
CA ALA A 66 -17.48 11.51 6.61
C ALA A 66 -17.70 10.55 5.42
N HIS A 67 -16.84 10.58 4.41
CA HIS A 67 -16.92 9.66 3.27
C HIS A 67 -16.57 8.22 3.64
N ALA A 68 -15.59 8.02 4.51
CA ALA A 68 -15.10 6.69 4.87
C ALA A 68 -15.95 5.99 5.95
N PHE A 69 -16.57 6.77 6.83
CA PHE A 69 -17.32 6.33 8.00
C PHE A 69 -18.68 7.04 8.05
N ALA A 70 -19.57 6.69 7.13
CA ALA A 70 -20.93 7.22 7.10
C ALA A 70 -21.58 7.08 8.49
N ASP A 71 -22.34 8.11 8.87
CA ASP A 71 -23.13 8.17 10.11
C ASP A 71 -22.34 8.10 11.43
N LYS A 72 -21.00 8.21 11.38
CA LYS A 72 -20.16 8.30 12.59
C LYS A 72 -19.79 9.74 12.89
N LYS A 73 -19.89 10.12 14.17
CA LYS A 73 -19.33 11.39 14.66
C LYS A 73 -17.83 11.41 14.41
N TYR A 74 -17.33 12.54 13.90
CA TYR A 74 -15.91 12.73 13.63
C TYR A 74 -15.06 12.39 14.85
N ASN A 75 -14.08 11.51 14.65
CA ASN A 75 -13.11 11.15 15.67
C ASN A 75 -11.69 11.23 15.10
N LYS A 76 -10.97 12.27 15.52
CA LYS A 76 -9.60 12.56 15.09
C LYS A 76 -8.64 11.41 15.37
N GLN A 77 -8.73 10.75 16.52
CA GLN A 77 -7.84 9.66 16.89
C GLN A 77 -8.08 8.42 16.02
N VAL A 78 -9.35 8.11 15.76
CA VAL A 78 -9.73 6.99 14.89
C VAL A 78 -9.21 7.24 13.47
N LEU A 79 -9.43 8.44 12.92
CA LEU A 79 -8.91 8.80 11.60
C LEU A 79 -7.38 8.68 11.55
N HIS A 80 -6.69 9.21 12.57
CA HIS A 80 -5.24 9.14 12.66
C HIS A 80 -4.73 7.69 12.63
N ASN A 81 -5.32 6.80 13.43
CA ASN A 81 -4.94 5.38 13.47
C ASN A 81 -5.10 4.71 12.09
N TYR A 82 -6.19 5.01 11.38
CA TYR A 82 -6.36 4.48 10.03
C TYR A 82 -5.39 5.09 9.01
N LEU A 83 -5.06 6.37 9.13
CA LEU A 83 -4.05 7.00 8.27
C LEU A 83 -2.63 6.44 8.52
N VAL A 84 -2.31 6.07 9.75
CA VAL A 84 -1.08 5.33 10.08
C VAL A 84 -1.05 3.98 9.34
N ASP A 85 -2.15 3.24 9.36
CA ASP A 85 -2.26 1.96 8.65
C ASP A 85 -2.23 2.14 7.13
N MET A 86 -2.88 3.18 6.59
CA MET A 86 -2.78 3.56 5.18
C MET A 86 -1.34 3.89 4.79
N LYS A 87 -0.58 4.61 5.63
CA LYS A 87 0.83 4.88 5.37
C LYS A 87 1.65 3.59 5.27
N LYS A 88 1.42 2.63 6.16
CA LYS A 88 2.12 1.33 6.09
C LYS A 88 1.82 0.61 4.77
N LEU A 89 0.55 0.57 4.36
CA LEU A 89 0.15 -0.02 3.08
C LEU A 89 0.76 0.72 1.88
N LEU A 90 0.83 2.04 1.94
CA LEU A 90 1.45 2.85 0.88
C LEU A 90 2.94 2.54 0.73
N LEU A 91 3.67 2.41 1.83
CA LEU A 91 5.09 2.04 1.79
C LEU A 91 5.29 0.62 1.24
N GLN A 92 4.45 -0.34 1.64
CA GLN A 92 4.48 -1.70 1.08
C GLN A 92 4.17 -1.71 -0.42
N PHE A 93 3.17 -0.94 -0.84
CA PHE A 93 2.83 -0.78 -2.25
C PHE A 93 4.03 -0.27 -3.05
N LEU A 94 4.68 0.81 -2.59
CA LEU A 94 5.86 1.38 -3.24
C LEU A 94 7.02 0.37 -3.30
N GLN A 95 7.26 -0.36 -2.22
CA GLN A 95 8.30 -1.39 -2.18
C GLN A 95 8.03 -2.49 -3.22
N ILE A 96 6.78 -2.97 -3.33
CA ILE A 96 6.40 -3.99 -4.31
C ILE A 96 6.55 -3.46 -5.73
N GLN A 97 6.12 -2.22 -6.01
CA GLN A 97 6.32 -1.62 -7.33
C GLN A 97 7.81 -1.50 -7.70
N TRP A 98 8.65 -1.12 -6.74
CA TRP A 98 10.08 -1.04 -6.94
C TRP A 98 10.72 -2.42 -7.20
N ILE A 99 10.32 -3.46 -6.46
CA ILE A 99 10.79 -4.84 -6.66
C ILE A 99 10.34 -5.39 -8.00
N LYS A 100 9.10 -5.11 -8.44
CA LYS A 100 8.54 -5.59 -9.72
C LYS A 100 9.41 -5.21 -10.93
N ASN A 101 10.13 -4.10 -10.85
CA ASN A 101 11.01 -3.61 -11.91
C ASN A 101 12.46 -4.08 -11.77
N LYS A 102 12.75 -5.05 -10.89
CA LYS A 102 14.10 -5.56 -10.61
C LYS A 102 14.14 -7.09 -10.63
N PRO A 103 14.25 -7.73 -11.81
CA PRO A 103 14.27 -9.19 -11.94
C PRO A 103 15.35 -9.88 -11.09
N ALA A 104 16.56 -9.32 -11.05
CA ALA A 104 17.65 -9.86 -10.24
C ALA A 104 17.29 -9.94 -8.74
N LEU A 105 16.62 -8.90 -8.21
CA LEU A 105 16.19 -8.88 -6.82
C LEU A 105 15.05 -9.89 -6.57
N GLN A 106 14.12 -10.04 -7.51
CA GLN A 106 13.06 -11.05 -7.42
C GLN A 106 13.65 -12.46 -7.36
N ASN A 107 14.60 -12.76 -8.24
CA ASN A 107 15.29 -14.05 -8.27
C ASN A 107 16.07 -14.30 -6.98
N TRP A 108 16.74 -13.28 -6.44
CA TRP A 108 17.43 -13.38 -5.16
C TRP A 108 16.45 -13.67 -4.00
N MET A 109 15.35 -12.92 -3.90
CA MET A 109 14.32 -13.18 -2.87
C MET A 109 13.71 -14.58 -2.99
N LEU A 110 13.53 -15.07 -4.22
CA LEU A 110 13.03 -16.41 -4.47
C LEU A 110 14.05 -17.46 -4.01
N ALA A 111 15.33 -17.30 -4.36
CA ALA A 111 16.42 -18.18 -3.93
C ALA A 111 16.48 -18.28 -2.39
N GLU A 112 16.47 -17.13 -1.71
CA GLU A 112 16.45 -17.06 -0.23
C GLU A 112 15.25 -17.78 0.36
N THR A 113 14.07 -17.63 -0.24
CA THR A 113 12.84 -18.29 0.23
C THR A 113 12.93 -19.82 0.09
N TYR A 114 13.48 -20.32 -1.01
CA TYR A 114 13.70 -21.74 -1.21
C TYR A 114 14.74 -22.30 -0.23
N LEU A 115 15.84 -21.57 -0.01
CA LEU A 115 16.88 -21.93 0.95
C LEU A 115 16.32 -22.06 2.37
N GLN A 116 15.56 -21.06 2.83
CA GLN A 116 14.94 -21.07 4.16
C GLN A 116 13.96 -22.23 4.36
N LYS A 117 13.37 -22.74 3.27
CA LYS A 117 12.44 -23.88 3.29
C LYS A 117 13.13 -25.23 3.07
N GLY A 118 14.45 -25.26 2.87
CA GLY A 118 15.19 -26.48 2.54
C GLY A 118 14.89 -27.03 1.14
N LEU A 119 14.45 -26.18 0.21
CA LEU A 119 14.01 -26.55 -1.14
C LEU A 119 15.07 -26.28 -2.21
N ASN A 120 16.36 -26.37 -1.88
CA ASN A 120 17.46 -26.02 -2.79
C ASN A 120 17.39 -26.76 -4.13
N HIS A 121 17.15 -28.08 -4.09
CA HIS A 121 17.17 -28.89 -5.30
C HIS A 121 16.04 -28.56 -6.31
N PRO A 122 14.77 -28.36 -5.87
CA PRO A 122 13.74 -27.78 -6.72
C PRO A 122 14.11 -26.42 -7.34
N PHE A 123 14.77 -25.54 -6.59
CA PHE A 123 15.19 -24.22 -7.08
C PHE A 123 16.22 -24.33 -8.21
N GLU A 124 17.27 -25.13 -8.01
CA GLU A 124 18.31 -25.37 -9.02
C GLU A 124 17.72 -25.92 -10.32
N LYS A 125 16.81 -26.89 -10.22
CA LYS A 125 16.14 -27.47 -11.40
C LYS A 125 15.34 -26.42 -12.18
N MET A 126 14.60 -25.55 -11.49
CA MET A 126 13.85 -24.45 -12.11
C MET A 126 14.78 -23.45 -12.80
N MET A 127 15.89 -23.07 -12.17
CA MET A 127 16.86 -22.13 -12.74
C MET A 127 17.55 -22.69 -13.99
N LEU A 128 17.83 -24.00 -14.02
CA LEU A 128 18.40 -24.66 -15.19
C LEU A 128 17.43 -24.70 -16.38
N GLN A 129 16.14 -24.95 -16.13
CA GLN A 129 15.11 -24.98 -17.17
C GLN A 129 14.90 -23.61 -17.82
N ASN A 130 14.90 -22.53 -17.03
CA ASN A 130 14.72 -21.17 -17.53
C ASN A 130 15.91 -20.67 -18.38
N ASN A 131 17.09 -21.28 -18.26
CA ASN A 131 18.28 -20.92 -19.05
C ASN A 131 18.40 -21.71 -20.37
N THR A 132 17.53 -22.68 -20.61
CA THR A 132 17.53 -23.53 -21.81
C THR A 132 16.45 -23.16 -22.84
N GLU A 133 15.61 -22.17 -22.55
CA GLU A 133 14.53 -21.69 -23.43
C GLU A 133 14.84 -20.37 -24.15
N ASP A 134 16.09 -19.89 -24.07
CA ASP A 134 16.66 -18.79 -24.87
C ASP A 134 17.62 -19.35 -25.94
#